data_AF-A0A8J5J1G2-F1
#
_entry.id   AF-A0A8J5J1G2-F1
#
_cell.length_a   1.000
_cell.length_b   1.000
_cell.length_c   1.000
_cell.angle_alpha   90.00
_cell.angle_beta   90.00
_cell.angle_gamma   90.00
#
_symmetry.space_group_name_H-M   'P 1'
#
loop_
_entity.id
_entity.type
_entity.pdbx_description
1 polymer ?
#
loop_
_entity_poly.entity_id
_entity_poly.type
_entity_poly.pdbx_seq_one_letter_code
_entity_poly.pdbx_strand_id
1 'polypeptide(L)'
;MKKMKGCLVVPQDENWLELQQLLQSTANEGPSLAPESSAFRQEKKRGDRLASSRVMRDNLMHQMEAIVLQEAELGSALELLDYTRQKCDQQHDAIVQRLESCEEMLKALENGAAAEVPVESLLDEEEYGRWKQTKEMVTTILPEVLTRLEDNIELNNAKIRDVRDKMEELRSKRLALREEIAVKEEDISLMLNE
;
A
#
# COMPACT_ATOMS: atom_id res chain seq x y z
N MET A 1 36.32 -1.02 7.87
CA MET A 1 35.87 -0.70 6.50
C MET A 1 35.15 0.65 6.54
N LYS A 2 35.62 1.63 5.74
CA LYS A 2 35.13 3.01 5.73
C LYS A 2 33.79 3.08 4.98
N LYS A 3 32.76 3.67 5.59
CA LYS A 3 31.47 3.94 4.95
C LYS A 3 31.63 5.14 3.99
N MET A 4 31.45 4.94 2.68
CA MET A 4 31.31 6.05 1.73
C MET A 4 29.89 6.63 1.88
N LYS A 5 29.80 7.88 2.34
CA LYS A 5 28.60 8.71 2.21
C LYS A 5 28.56 9.22 0.77
N GLY A 6 27.61 8.75 -0.02
CA GLY A 6 27.27 9.39 -1.29
C GLY A 6 26.53 10.69 -0.99
N CYS A 7 27.18 11.83 -1.20
CA CYS A 7 26.51 13.12 -1.21
C CYS A 7 25.67 13.22 -2.49
N LEU A 8 24.36 13.30 -2.35
CA LEU A 8 23.48 13.82 -3.40
C LEU A 8 23.80 15.32 -3.50
N VAL A 9 24.64 15.71 -4.47
CA VAL A 9 24.82 17.12 -4.82
C VAL A 9 23.61 17.48 -5.68
N VAL A 10 22.59 18.02 -5.03
CA VAL A 10 21.55 18.80 -5.72
C VAL A 10 22.27 20.05 -6.25
N PRO A 11 22.29 20.31 -7.57
CA PRO A 11 22.76 21.61 -8.06
C PRO A 11 21.80 22.66 -7.48
N GLN A 12 22.32 23.50 -6.59
CA GLN A 12 21.61 24.68 -6.13
C GLN A 12 21.33 25.58 -7.33
N ASP A 13 20.08 26.00 -7.44
CA ASP A 13 19.58 27.02 -8.36
C ASP A 13 20.40 28.31 -8.23
N GLU A 14 21.49 28.42 -8.97
CA GLU A 14 22.07 29.70 -9.31
C GLU A 14 22.51 29.66 -10.77
N ASN A 15 22.05 30.65 -11.53
CA ASN A 15 22.44 30.95 -12.91
C ASN A 15 21.76 30.29 -14.10
N TRP A 16 20.50 29.86 -13.98
CA TRP A 16 19.69 29.65 -15.19
C TRP A 16 19.50 30.95 -16.01
N LEU A 17 19.28 32.07 -15.32
CA LEU A 17 19.11 33.39 -15.93
C LEU A 17 20.40 33.91 -16.59
N GLU A 18 21.57 33.72 -15.97
CA GLU A 18 22.84 34.12 -16.58
C GLU A 18 23.22 33.23 -17.77
N LEU A 19 22.94 31.92 -17.73
CA LEU A 19 23.10 31.02 -18.88
C LEU A 19 22.19 31.44 -20.04
N GLN A 20 20.95 31.82 -19.75
CA GLN A 20 20.00 32.31 -20.75
C GLN A 20 20.48 33.63 -21.36
N GLN A 21 21.07 34.52 -20.57
CA GLN A 21 21.63 35.79 -21.03
C GLN A 21 22.92 35.61 -21.84
N LEU A 22 23.77 34.64 -21.48
CA LEU A 22 24.99 34.29 -22.21
C LEU A 22 24.69 33.64 -23.57
N LEU A 23 23.64 32.84 -23.64
CA LEU A 23 23.14 32.25 -24.89
C LEU A 23 22.47 33.28 -25.80
N GLN A 24 21.88 34.34 -25.22
CA GLN A 24 21.31 35.46 -25.98
C GLN A 24 22.37 36.45 -26.46
N SER A 25 23.46 36.65 -25.70
CA SER A 25 24.55 37.57 -26.09
C SER A 25 25.43 36.99 -27.20
N THR A 26 25.71 35.68 -27.16
CA THR A 26 26.47 34.98 -28.21
C THR A 26 25.70 34.85 -29.53
N ALA A 27 24.37 35.03 -29.52
CA ALA A 27 23.53 35.03 -30.72
C ALA A 27 23.46 36.40 -31.44
N ASN A 28 23.97 37.48 -30.82
CA ASN A 28 23.79 38.86 -31.31
C ASN A 28 25.03 39.51 -31.95
N GLU A 29 26.16 38.80 -32.07
CA GLU A 29 27.35 39.30 -32.76
C GLU A 29 27.66 38.48 -34.03
N GLY A 30 26.87 38.70 -35.08
CA GLY A 30 27.17 38.29 -36.45
C GLY A 30 26.64 39.33 -37.44
N PRO A 31 27.40 39.71 -38.49
CA PRO A 31 27.03 40.82 -39.37
C PRO A 31 25.81 40.49 -40.23
N SER A 32 25.00 41.53 -40.43
CA SER A 32 23.72 41.60 -41.16
C SER A 32 23.65 40.85 -42.51
N LEU A 33 22.41 40.43 -42.84
CA LEU A 33 21.81 40.15 -44.17
C LEU A 33 21.54 38.67 -44.54
N ALA A 34 20.45 38.12 -44.00
CA ALA A 34 19.45 37.33 -44.74
C ALA A 34 18.15 37.25 -43.90
N PRO A 35 16.94 37.27 -44.48
CA PRO A 35 15.78 36.82 -43.74
C PRO A 35 16.04 35.36 -43.39
N GLU A 36 16.11 35.01 -42.10
CA GLU A 36 16.10 33.60 -41.69
C GLU A 36 15.03 32.91 -42.54
N SER A 37 15.46 31.95 -43.37
CA SER A 37 14.53 31.25 -44.23
C SER A 37 13.43 30.68 -43.34
N SER A 38 12.19 30.72 -43.82
CA SER A 38 11.04 30.16 -43.09
C SER A 38 11.33 28.74 -42.58
N ALA A 39 12.15 27.98 -43.33
CA ALA A 39 12.67 26.67 -42.97
C ALA A 39 13.45 26.65 -41.63
N PHE A 40 14.39 27.58 -41.40
CA PHE A 40 15.20 27.59 -40.17
C PHE A 40 14.34 27.88 -38.92
N ARG A 41 13.37 28.80 -39.03
CA ARG A 41 12.42 29.06 -37.93
C ARG A 41 11.47 27.89 -37.67
N GLN A 42 11.10 27.16 -38.72
CA GLN A 42 10.23 26.00 -38.64
C GLN A 42 10.95 24.83 -37.96
N GLU A 43 12.22 24.62 -38.28
CA GLU A 43 13.08 23.59 -37.68
C GLU A 43 13.36 23.88 -36.19
N LYS A 44 13.65 25.14 -35.82
CA LYS A 44 13.80 25.52 -34.40
C LYS A 44 12.52 25.28 -33.59
N LYS A 45 11.36 25.69 -34.12
CA LYS A 45 10.05 25.45 -33.48
C LYS A 45 9.75 23.96 -33.33
N ARG A 46 10.14 23.13 -34.31
CA ARG A 46 10.02 21.67 -34.25
C ARG A 46 10.92 21.10 -33.16
N GLY A 47 12.17 21.56 -33.06
CA GLY A 47 13.10 21.20 -31.99
C GLY A 47 12.56 21.51 -30.59
N ASP A 48 12.01 22.71 -30.39
CA ASP A 48 11.42 23.12 -29.11
C ASP A 48 10.21 22.26 -28.72
N ARG A 49 9.33 21.94 -29.69
CA ARG A 49 8.18 21.04 -29.47
C ARG A 49 8.62 19.62 -29.14
N LEU A 50 9.61 19.10 -29.87
CA LEU A 50 10.16 17.76 -29.64
C LEU A 50 10.79 17.66 -28.24
N ALA A 51 11.55 18.68 -27.83
CA ALA A 51 12.13 18.75 -26.48
C ALA A 51 11.02 18.77 -25.41
N SER A 52 9.97 19.58 -25.61
CA SER A 52 8.83 19.64 -24.70
C SER A 52 8.10 18.29 -24.59
N SER A 53 7.82 17.63 -25.72
CA SER A 53 7.15 16.31 -25.71
C SER A 53 8.00 15.23 -25.03
N ARG A 54 9.33 15.25 -25.19
CA ARG A 54 10.23 14.33 -24.49
C ARG A 54 10.20 14.53 -22.98
N VAL A 55 10.23 15.78 -22.52
CA VAL A 55 10.12 16.10 -21.08
C VAL A 55 8.77 15.66 -20.52
N MET A 56 7.68 15.87 -21.26
CA MET A 56 6.35 15.39 -20.83
C MET A 56 6.31 13.86 -20.72
N ARG A 57 6.82 13.13 -21.74
CA ARG A 57 6.93 11.67 -21.70
C ARG A 57 7.73 11.21 -20.49
N ASP A 58 8.89 11.82 -20.24
CA ASP A 58 9.74 11.44 -19.11
C ASP A 58 9.01 11.68 -17.79
N ASN A 59 8.30 12.79 -17.64
CA ASN A 59 7.49 13.05 -16.45
C ASN A 59 6.38 12.00 -16.25
N LEU A 60 5.71 11.56 -17.32
CA LEU A 60 4.71 10.48 -17.25
C LEU A 60 5.35 9.13 -16.87
N MET A 61 6.55 8.84 -17.38
CA MET A 61 7.31 7.64 -17.00
C MET A 61 7.66 7.65 -15.50
N HIS A 62 8.12 8.77 -14.95
CA HIS A 62 8.39 8.90 -13.51
C HIS A 62 7.12 8.71 -12.66
N GLN A 63 5.97 9.22 -13.13
CA GLN A 63 4.68 8.96 -12.47
C GLN A 63 4.31 7.48 -12.51
N MET A 64 4.55 6.79 -13.63
CA MET A 64 4.30 5.36 -13.75
C MET A 64 5.20 4.55 -12.81
N GLU A 65 6.47 4.90 -12.68
CA GLU A 65 7.40 4.28 -11.71
C GLU A 65 6.92 4.45 -10.27
N ALA A 66 6.47 5.65 -9.90
CA ALA A 66 5.90 5.92 -8.58
C ALA A 66 4.66 5.06 -8.30
N ILE A 67 3.76 4.88 -9.27
CA ILE A 67 2.59 4.00 -9.13
C ILE A 67 3.02 2.54 -8.94
N VAL A 68 3.98 2.06 -9.72
CA VAL A 68 4.48 0.67 -9.59
C VAL A 68 5.08 0.41 -8.21
N LEU A 69 5.80 1.39 -7.64
CA LEU A 69 6.30 1.31 -6.28
C LEU A 69 5.16 1.25 -5.26
N GLN A 70 4.15 2.12 -5.38
CA GLN A 70 2.98 2.11 -4.51
C GLN A 70 2.20 0.79 -4.59
N GLU A 71 2.05 0.20 -5.78
CA GLU A 71 1.42 -1.12 -5.96
C GLU A 71 2.20 -2.22 -5.25
N ALA A 72 3.53 -2.19 -5.29
CA ALA A 72 4.39 -3.15 -4.59
C ALA A 72 4.26 -3.01 -3.07
N GLU A 73 4.27 -1.77 -2.56
CA GLU A 73 4.07 -1.48 -1.13
C GLU A 73 2.70 -1.96 -0.63
N LEU A 74 1.64 -1.70 -1.38
CA LEU A 74 0.29 -2.20 -1.07
C LEU A 74 0.22 -3.73 -1.15
N GLY A 75 0.93 -4.34 -2.09
CA GLY A 75 1.06 -5.80 -2.17
C GLY A 75 1.65 -6.40 -0.90
N SER A 76 2.77 -5.84 -0.40
CA SER A 76 3.37 -6.29 0.86
C SER A 76 2.47 -6.03 2.08
N ALA A 77 1.74 -4.91 2.10
CA ALA A 77 0.78 -4.62 3.16
C ALA A 77 -0.39 -5.62 3.16
N LEU A 78 -0.87 -6.01 1.97
CA LEU A 78 -1.93 -7.00 1.81
C LEU A 78 -1.52 -8.37 2.35
N GLU A 79 -0.30 -8.83 2.02
CA GLU A 79 0.23 -10.10 2.54
C GLU A 79 0.28 -10.12 4.07
N LEU A 80 0.70 -9.02 4.70
CA LEU A 80 0.72 -8.90 6.15
C LEU A 80 -0.69 -8.94 6.75
N LEU A 81 -1.65 -8.23 6.13
CA LEU A 81 -3.04 -8.24 6.57
C LEU A 81 -3.67 -9.64 6.46
N ASP A 82 -3.46 -10.34 5.34
CA ASP A 82 -3.93 -11.70 5.14
C ASP A 82 -3.31 -12.67 6.16
N TYR A 83 -2.01 -12.54 6.44
CA TYR A 83 -1.36 -13.31 7.50
C TYR A 83 -1.97 -13.06 8.88
N THR A 84 -2.19 -11.78 9.25
CA THR A 84 -2.79 -11.44 10.55
C THR A 84 -4.20 -11.96 10.68
N ARG A 85 -5.02 -11.85 9.63
CA ARG A 85 -6.37 -12.41 9.58
C ARG A 85 -6.34 -13.92 9.78
N GLN A 86 -5.51 -14.64 9.03
CA GLN A 86 -5.40 -16.10 9.13
C GLN A 86 -5.00 -16.53 10.55
N LYS A 87 -4.10 -15.79 11.21
CA LYS A 87 -3.72 -16.05 12.59
C LYS A 87 -4.88 -15.83 13.56
N CYS A 88 -5.66 -14.76 13.38
CA CYS A 88 -6.86 -14.51 14.17
C CYS A 88 -7.91 -15.62 13.98
N ASP A 89 -8.15 -16.04 12.74
CA ASP A 89 -9.06 -17.15 12.41
C ASP A 89 -8.62 -18.45 13.13
N GLN A 90 -7.33 -18.80 13.06
CA GLN A 90 -6.77 -19.98 13.77
C GLN A 90 -6.93 -19.90 15.29
N GLN A 91 -6.73 -18.72 15.87
CA GLN A 91 -6.89 -18.51 17.31
C GLN A 91 -8.35 -18.59 17.73
N HIS A 92 -9.26 -18.04 16.92
CA HIS A 92 -10.69 -18.12 17.12
C HIS A 92 -11.15 -19.58 17.11
N ASP A 93 -10.84 -20.35 16.06
CA ASP A 93 -11.20 -21.77 15.94
C ASP A 93 -10.69 -22.59 17.12
N ALA A 94 -9.43 -22.36 17.55
CA ALA A 94 -8.85 -23.07 18.67
C ALA A 94 -9.52 -22.73 20.01
N ILE A 95 -9.97 -21.50 20.20
CA ILE A 95 -10.71 -21.09 21.40
C ILE A 95 -12.12 -21.67 21.39
N VAL A 96 -12.81 -21.63 20.24
CA VAL A 96 -14.16 -22.21 20.07
C VAL A 96 -14.15 -23.70 20.41
N GLN A 97 -13.23 -24.48 19.84
CA GLN A 97 -13.16 -25.93 20.14
C GLN A 97 -12.90 -26.22 21.62
N ARG A 98 -12.05 -25.42 22.28
CA ARG A 98 -11.77 -25.59 23.70
C ARG A 98 -12.95 -25.17 24.57
N LEU A 99 -13.67 -24.12 24.19
CA LEU A 99 -14.89 -23.69 24.83
C LEU A 99 -15.97 -24.77 24.75
N GLU A 100 -16.23 -25.32 23.57
CA GLU A 100 -17.21 -26.39 23.37
C GLU A 100 -16.88 -27.60 24.27
N SER A 101 -15.61 -28.03 24.28
CA SER A 101 -15.16 -29.12 25.15
C SER A 101 -15.34 -28.80 26.64
N CYS A 102 -15.03 -27.57 27.06
CA CYS A 102 -15.22 -27.15 28.44
C CYS A 102 -16.71 -27.07 28.82
N GLU A 103 -17.56 -26.55 27.95
CA GLU A 103 -19.01 -26.49 28.17
C GLU A 103 -19.64 -27.88 28.27
N GLU A 104 -19.20 -28.84 27.44
CA GLU A 104 -19.63 -30.23 27.52
C GLU A 104 -19.23 -30.86 28.86
N MET A 105 -18.00 -30.64 29.33
CA MET A 105 -17.54 -31.13 30.64
C MET A 105 -18.31 -30.49 31.80
N LEU A 106 -18.55 -29.17 31.74
CA LEU A 106 -19.37 -28.46 32.74
C LEU A 106 -20.78 -29.05 32.81
N LYS A 107 -21.44 -29.22 31.65
CA LYS A 107 -22.76 -29.85 31.57
C LYS A 107 -22.75 -31.28 32.08
N ALA A 108 -21.74 -32.08 31.76
CA ALA A 108 -21.64 -33.46 32.22
C ALA A 108 -21.50 -33.54 33.76
N LEU A 109 -20.73 -32.64 34.37
CA LEU A 109 -20.58 -32.55 35.82
C LEU A 109 -21.86 -32.07 36.49
N GLU A 110 -22.51 -31.05 35.93
CA GLU A 110 -23.79 -30.53 36.45
C GLU A 110 -24.93 -31.56 36.31
N ASN A 111 -24.94 -32.38 35.27
CA ASN A 111 -25.92 -33.45 35.07
C ASN A 111 -25.61 -34.73 35.86
N GLY A 112 -24.33 -34.99 36.18
CA GLY A 112 -23.86 -36.18 36.88
C GLY A 112 -23.93 -36.06 38.41
N ALA A 113 -23.82 -34.84 38.94
CA ALA A 113 -24.24 -34.56 40.32
C ALA A 113 -25.75 -34.80 40.39
N ALA A 114 -26.17 -35.80 41.19
CA ALA A 114 -27.56 -36.19 41.33
C ALA A 114 -28.45 -34.95 41.47
N ALA A 115 -29.58 -34.92 40.76
CA ALA A 115 -30.45 -33.76 40.49
C ALA A 115 -30.94 -32.93 41.71
N GLU A 116 -30.49 -33.24 42.92
CA GLU A 116 -30.85 -32.60 44.17
C GLU A 116 -29.68 -31.87 44.87
N VAL A 117 -28.41 -32.08 44.47
CA VAL A 117 -27.24 -31.51 45.16
C VAL A 117 -26.33 -30.74 44.20
N PRO A 118 -26.12 -29.42 44.39
CA PRO A 118 -25.24 -28.62 43.55
C PRO A 118 -23.81 -29.17 43.56
N VAL A 119 -23.15 -29.26 42.40
CA VAL A 119 -21.73 -29.68 42.26
C VAL A 119 -20.84 -28.93 43.26
N GLU A 120 -21.10 -27.64 43.43
CA GLU A 120 -20.37 -26.74 44.32
C GLU A 120 -20.33 -27.21 45.79
N SER A 121 -21.35 -27.95 46.23
CA SER A 121 -21.44 -28.49 47.60
C SER A 121 -20.74 -29.82 47.80
N LEU A 122 -20.25 -30.44 46.72
CA LEU A 122 -19.51 -31.70 46.73
C LEU A 122 -17.99 -31.51 46.66
N LEU A 123 -17.53 -30.28 46.41
CA LEU A 123 -16.12 -29.94 46.24
C LEU A 123 -15.49 -29.51 47.56
N ASP A 124 -14.21 -29.83 47.74
CA ASP A 124 -13.42 -29.21 48.81
C ASP A 124 -13.12 -27.72 48.49
N GLU A 125 -12.53 -26.96 49.43
CA GLU A 125 -12.26 -25.53 49.23
C GLU A 125 -11.33 -25.25 48.03
N GLU A 126 -10.35 -26.13 47.78
CA GLU A 126 -9.37 -25.96 46.71
C GLU A 126 -9.98 -26.27 45.34
N GLU A 127 -10.76 -27.34 45.27
CA GLU A 127 -11.55 -27.77 44.13
C GLU A 127 -12.64 -26.76 43.78
N TYR A 128 -13.34 -26.22 44.77
CA TYR A 128 -14.33 -25.16 44.59
C TYR A 128 -13.70 -23.89 44.00
N GLY A 129 -12.50 -23.52 44.48
CA GLY A 129 -11.72 -22.41 43.93
C GLY A 129 -11.40 -22.60 42.44
N ARG A 130 -10.89 -23.79 42.06
CA ARG A 130 -10.62 -24.14 40.66
C ARG A 130 -11.89 -24.15 39.81
N TRP A 131 -12.96 -24.79 40.30
CA TRP A 131 -14.25 -24.85 39.61
C TRP A 131 -14.80 -23.47 39.30
N LYS A 132 -14.81 -22.58 40.29
CA LYS A 132 -15.29 -21.20 40.13
C LYS A 132 -14.46 -20.45 39.08
N GLN A 133 -13.14 -20.57 39.11
CA GLN A 133 -12.26 -19.93 38.12
C GLN A 133 -12.50 -20.46 36.71
N THR A 134 -12.63 -21.79 36.54
CA THR A 134 -12.93 -22.40 35.24
C THR A 134 -14.31 -22.01 34.74
N LYS A 135 -15.33 -22.01 35.61
CA LYS A 135 -16.69 -21.59 35.27
C LYS A 135 -16.71 -20.13 34.84
N GLU A 136 -16.05 -19.23 35.56
CA GLU A 136 -15.90 -17.83 35.18
C GLU A 136 -15.19 -17.67 33.83
N MET A 137 -14.05 -18.36 33.65
CA MET A 137 -13.28 -18.32 32.40
C MET A 137 -14.11 -18.77 31.19
N VAL A 138 -14.87 -19.87 31.30
CA VAL A 138 -15.66 -20.45 30.21
C VAL A 138 -16.93 -19.64 29.93
N THR A 139 -17.63 -19.17 30.96
CA THR A 139 -18.93 -18.52 30.79
C THR A 139 -18.85 -17.02 30.52
N THR A 140 -17.73 -16.37 30.84
CA THR A 140 -17.59 -14.91 30.70
C THR A 140 -16.36 -14.52 29.90
N ILE A 141 -15.16 -14.88 30.36
CA ILE A 141 -13.90 -14.36 29.80
C ILE A 141 -13.67 -14.83 28.36
N LEU A 142 -13.78 -16.12 28.10
CA LEU A 142 -13.54 -16.68 26.77
C LEU A 142 -14.56 -16.22 25.73
N PRO A 143 -15.88 -16.15 26.01
CA PRO A 143 -16.85 -15.49 25.13
C PRO A 143 -16.49 -14.04 24.81
N GLU A 144 -16.11 -13.24 25.80
CA GLU A 144 -15.68 -11.85 25.55
C GLU A 144 -14.43 -11.78 24.65
N VAL A 145 -13.48 -12.69 24.83
CA VAL A 145 -12.28 -12.79 23.98
C VAL A 145 -12.66 -13.19 22.55
N LEU A 146 -13.60 -14.13 22.37
CA LEU A 146 -14.10 -14.51 21.06
C LEU A 146 -14.74 -13.33 20.33
N THR A 147 -15.62 -12.58 20.99
CA THR A 147 -16.25 -11.39 20.39
C THR A 147 -15.18 -10.38 19.93
N ARG A 148 -14.16 -10.13 20.76
CA ARG A 148 -13.05 -9.23 20.38
C ARG A 148 -12.21 -9.77 19.21
N LEU A 149 -12.07 -11.09 19.08
CA LEU A 149 -11.38 -11.70 17.94
C LEU A 149 -12.20 -11.59 16.66
N GLU A 150 -13.52 -11.79 16.74
CA GLU A 150 -14.46 -11.61 15.62
C GLU A 150 -14.42 -10.16 15.12
N ASP A 151 -14.49 -9.18 16.02
CA ASP A 151 -14.35 -7.76 15.68
C ASP A 151 -13.01 -7.47 14.97
N ASN A 152 -11.92 -8.13 15.40
CA ASN A 152 -10.60 -7.97 14.80
C ASN A 152 -10.54 -8.58 13.38
N ILE A 153 -11.13 -9.75 13.20
CA ILE A 153 -11.25 -10.42 11.90
C ILE A 153 -12.06 -9.55 10.95
N GLU A 154 -13.19 -9.00 11.39
CA GLU A 154 -14.01 -8.11 10.58
C GLU A 154 -13.26 -6.83 10.20
N LEU A 155 -12.55 -6.21 11.15
CA LEU A 155 -11.72 -5.04 10.89
C LEU A 155 -10.59 -5.35 9.88
N ASN A 156 -9.93 -6.50 9.99
CA ASN A 156 -8.90 -6.89 9.03
C ASN A 156 -9.49 -7.16 7.65
N ASN A 157 -10.66 -7.79 7.57
CA ASN A 157 -11.38 -7.97 6.31
C ASN A 157 -11.76 -6.64 5.66
N ALA A 158 -12.15 -5.63 6.45
CA ALA A 158 -12.42 -4.28 5.94
C ALA A 158 -11.14 -3.64 5.38
N LYS A 159 -10.02 -3.69 6.13
CA LYS A 159 -8.72 -3.17 5.65
C LYS A 159 -8.23 -3.85 4.37
N ILE A 160 -8.42 -5.17 4.27
CA ILE A 160 -8.07 -5.96 3.07
C ILE A 160 -8.87 -5.47 1.87
N ARG A 161 -10.18 -5.22 2.03
CA ARG A 161 -11.02 -4.65 0.97
C ARG A 161 -10.53 -3.27 0.54
N ASP A 162 -10.30 -2.36 1.49
CA ASP A 162 -9.82 -1.01 1.19
C ASP A 162 -8.46 -1.00 0.46
N VAL A 163 -7.53 -1.89 0.85
CA VAL A 163 -6.24 -2.03 0.17
C VAL A 163 -6.42 -2.54 -1.25
N ARG A 164 -7.31 -3.53 -1.47
CA ARG A 164 -7.60 -4.06 -2.80
C ARG A 164 -8.23 -3.00 -3.71
N ASP A 165 -9.15 -2.19 -3.19
CA ASP A 165 -9.79 -1.11 -3.94
C ASP A 165 -8.75 -0.05 -4.36
N LYS A 166 -7.84 0.33 -3.46
CA LYS A 166 -6.71 1.23 -3.79
C LYS A 166 -5.77 0.64 -4.83
N MET A 167 -5.46 -0.65 -4.73
CA MET A 167 -4.63 -1.32 -5.74
C MET A 167 -5.30 -1.28 -7.11
N GLU A 168 -6.61 -1.46 -7.19
CA GLU A 168 -7.34 -1.40 -8.46
C GLU A 168 -7.40 0.02 -9.04
N GLU A 169 -7.54 1.03 -8.19
CA GLU A 169 -7.41 2.44 -8.58
C GLU A 169 -6.02 2.73 -9.18
N LEU A 170 -4.95 2.25 -8.52
CA LEU A 170 -3.58 2.42 -9.03
C LEU A 170 -3.36 1.68 -10.36
N ARG A 171 -3.88 0.47 -10.51
CA ARG A 171 -3.81 -0.28 -11.78
C ARG A 171 -4.51 0.46 -12.91
N SER A 172 -5.66 1.05 -12.62
CA SER A 172 -6.42 1.86 -13.58
C SER A 172 -5.63 3.12 -13.98
N LYS A 173 -5.05 3.84 -13.01
CA LYS A 173 -4.18 5.00 -13.28
C LYS A 173 -2.95 4.61 -14.08
N ARG A 174 -2.30 3.49 -13.77
CA ARG A 174 -1.15 2.96 -14.51
C ARG A 174 -1.50 2.65 -15.95
N LEU A 175 -2.69 2.08 -16.20
CA LEU A 175 -3.16 1.82 -17.56
C LEU A 175 -3.34 3.12 -18.35
N ALA A 176 -4.03 4.11 -17.75
CA ALA A 176 -4.22 5.42 -18.37
C ALA A 176 -2.88 6.12 -18.68
N LEU A 177 -1.91 6.09 -17.75
CA LEU A 177 -0.58 6.64 -17.99
C LEU A 177 0.15 5.95 -19.15
N ARG A 178 0.02 4.62 -19.29
CA ARG A 178 0.63 3.90 -20.42
C ARG A 178 0.05 4.36 -21.76
N GLU A 179 -1.26 4.61 -21.82
CA GLU A 179 -1.92 5.14 -23.00
C GLU A 179 -1.42 6.57 -23.32
N GLU A 180 -1.33 7.44 -22.31
CA GLU A 180 -0.78 8.80 -22.47
C GLU A 180 0.68 8.80 -22.93
N ILE A 181 1.51 7.90 -22.39
CA ILE A 181 2.90 7.72 -22.81
C ILE A 181 2.95 7.27 -24.27
N ALA A 182 2.14 6.29 -24.66
CA ALA A 182 2.11 5.78 -26.04
C ALA A 182 1.74 6.89 -27.04
N VAL A 183 0.76 7.73 -26.71
CA VAL A 183 0.40 8.91 -27.52
C VAL A 183 1.58 9.87 -27.65
N LYS A 184 2.32 10.14 -26.55
CA LYS A 184 3.50 11.01 -26.60
C LYS A 184 4.64 10.41 -27.40
N GLU A 185 4.82 9.10 -27.36
CA GLU A 185 5.82 8.39 -28.16
C GLU A 185 5.47 8.42 -29.66
N GLU A 186 4.20 8.31 -30.00
CA GLU A 186 3.71 8.49 -31.37
C GLU A 186 3.93 9.93 -31.86
N ASP A 187 3.54 10.94 -31.08
CA ASP A 187 3.78 12.37 -31.37
C ASP A 187 5.27 12.63 -31.67
N ILE A 188 6.15 12.09 -30.82
CA ILE A 188 7.61 12.21 -30.96
C ILE A 188 8.08 11.51 -32.25
N SER A 189 7.57 10.32 -32.54
CA SER A 189 7.93 9.54 -33.72
C SER A 189 7.53 10.27 -35.01
N LEU A 190 6.32 10.82 -35.07
CA LEU A 190 5.86 11.63 -36.19
C LEU A 190 6.75 12.86 -36.37
N MET A 191 7.02 13.60 -35.29
CA MET A 191 7.91 14.76 -35.32
C MET A 191 9.36 14.42 -35.63
N LEU A 192 9.82 13.17 -35.60
CA LEU A 192 11.17 12.77 -36.01
C LEU A 192 11.23 12.36 -37.50
N ASN A 193 10.11 11.90 -38.05
CA ASN A 193 10.02 11.38 -39.43
C ASN A 193 9.51 12.41 -40.46
N GLU A 194 8.94 13.54 -40.01
CA GLU A 194 8.67 14.73 -40.83
C GLU A 194 9.95 15.48 -41.25
#